data_AF-X1RTF8-F1
#
_entry.id   AF-X1RTF8-F1
#
_cell.length_a   1.000
_cell.length_b   1.000
_cell.length_c   1.000
_cell.angle_alpha   90.00
_cell.angle_beta   90.00
_cell.angle_gamma   90.00
#
_symmetry.space_group_name_H-M   'P 1'
#
loop_
_entity.id
_entity.type
_entity.pdbx_description
1 polymer ?
#
loop_
_entity_poly.entity_id
_entity_poly.type
_entity_poly.pdbx_seq_one_letter_code
_entity_poly.pdbx_strand_id
1 'polypeptide(L)'
;MGDYDVTAFFAQQSVRENARTKRTFQNVLDDVTWGVFQEGYKGRWGADADHLMDLASMGLAVDAGFTMFTVDPSHCINDAAVNMGKGELKREWAKLFRTRKEADNFVDKYLFLKEELVSGNYKLPIRYNEELPLYELKKAIEMMKKKKGLKKQIVMVKE
;
A
#
# COMPACT_ATOMS: atom_id res chain seq x y z
N MET A 1 -11.08 22.16 23.07
CA MET A 1 -9.88 22.16 22.21
C MET A 1 -8.91 23.31 22.46
N GLY A 2 -9.32 24.46 23.01
CA GLY A 2 -8.46 25.66 23.10
C GLY A 2 -7.13 25.51 23.87
N ASP A 3 -7.04 24.55 24.80
CA ASP A 3 -5.87 24.35 25.66
C ASP A 3 -4.98 23.17 25.26
N TYR A 4 -5.30 22.48 24.15
CA TYR A 4 -4.56 21.29 23.70
C TYR A 4 -3.82 21.59 22.38
N ASP A 5 -2.55 21.17 22.30
CA ASP A 5 -1.75 21.23 21.06
C ASP A 5 -2.16 20.11 20.09
N VAL A 6 -3.40 20.17 19.60
CA VAL A 6 -3.99 19.22 18.67
C VAL A 6 -4.81 19.96 17.61
N THR A 7 -4.69 19.52 16.34
CA THR A 7 -5.54 20.03 15.26
C THR A 7 -6.76 19.13 15.11
N ALA A 8 -7.96 19.71 15.17
CA ALA A 8 -9.20 18.96 15.06
C ALA A 8 -9.66 18.85 13.59
N PHE A 9 -10.15 17.68 13.20
CA PHE A 9 -10.89 17.49 11.95
C PHE A 9 -12.38 17.41 12.29
N PHE A 10 -13.03 18.57 12.34
CA PHE A 10 -14.44 18.65 12.74
C PHE A 10 -15.37 18.15 11.64
N ALA A 11 -15.05 18.42 10.38
CA ALA A 11 -15.80 17.91 9.24
C ALA A 11 -15.26 16.55 8.84
N GLN A 12 -15.75 15.50 9.48
CA GLN A 12 -15.41 14.12 9.12
C GLN A 12 -16.70 13.35 8.90
N GLN A 13 -16.82 12.73 7.73
CA GLN A 13 -17.87 11.77 7.44
C GLN A 13 -17.47 10.88 6.27
N SER A 14 -17.79 9.59 6.34
CA SER A 14 -17.56 8.64 5.25
C SER A 14 -18.62 8.73 4.16
N VAL A 15 -18.31 8.20 2.98
CA VAL A 15 -19.29 8.04 1.87
C VAL A 15 -20.53 7.26 2.33
N ARG A 16 -20.33 6.23 3.16
CA ARG A 16 -21.40 5.38 3.70
C ARG A 16 -22.32 6.14 4.65
N GLU A 17 -21.76 6.98 5.51
CA GLU A 17 -22.52 7.81 6.43
C GLU A 17 -23.28 8.93 5.72
N ASN A 18 -22.68 9.56 4.71
CA ASN A 18 -23.35 10.49 3.81
C ASN A 18 -24.60 9.87 3.18
N ALA A 19 -24.47 8.65 2.63
CA ALA A 19 -25.61 7.93 2.06
C ALA A 19 -26.71 7.61 3.10
N ARG A 20 -26.33 7.16 4.30
CA ARG A 20 -27.29 6.81 5.37
C ARG A 20 -28.02 8.00 5.95
N THR A 21 -27.33 9.14 6.07
CA THR A 21 -27.88 10.39 6.61
C THR A 21 -28.51 11.27 5.53
N LYS A 22 -28.41 10.86 4.26
CA LYS A 22 -28.84 11.63 3.08
C LYS A 22 -28.18 13.01 3.02
N ARG A 23 -26.92 13.08 3.43
CA ARG A 23 -26.09 14.29 3.41
C ARG A 23 -25.09 14.21 2.26
N THR A 24 -24.70 15.38 1.77
CA THR A 24 -23.55 15.55 0.88
C THR A 24 -22.32 15.97 1.67
N PHE A 25 -21.13 15.85 1.08
CA PHE A 25 -19.91 16.42 1.65
C PHE A 25 -20.06 17.93 1.94
N GLN A 26 -20.73 18.67 1.06
CA GLN A 26 -21.02 20.09 1.29
C GLN A 26 -21.83 20.31 2.57
N ASN A 27 -22.87 19.50 2.81
CA ASN A 27 -23.65 19.62 4.06
C ASN A 27 -22.81 19.37 5.31
N VAL A 28 -21.86 18.43 5.24
CA VAL A 28 -20.93 18.17 6.34
C VAL A 28 -20.04 19.38 6.62
N LEU A 29 -19.48 19.97 5.56
CA LEU A 29 -18.60 21.14 5.69
C LEU A 29 -19.38 22.37 6.17
N ASP A 30 -20.60 22.59 5.66
CA ASP A 30 -21.45 23.72 6.04
C ASP A 30 -21.82 23.67 7.52
N ASP A 31 -22.28 22.52 8.02
CA ASP A 31 -22.69 22.36 9.43
C ASP A 31 -21.52 22.64 10.38
N VAL A 32 -20.32 22.19 10.02
CA VAL A 32 -19.11 22.45 10.81
C VAL A 32 -18.70 23.92 10.72
N THR A 33 -18.76 24.52 9.53
CA THR A 33 -18.42 25.93 9.31
C THR A 33 -19.33 26.84 10.17
N TRP A 34 -20.63 26.53 10.22
CA TRP A 34 -21.55 27.24 11.10
C TRP A 34 -21.31 26.95 12.58
N GLY A 35 -21.00 25.70 12.95
CA GLY A 35 -20.68 25.34 14.32
C GLY A 35 -19.45 26.08 14.86
N VAL A 36 -18.34 26.11 14.10
CA VAL A 36 -17.13 26.85 14.51
C VAL A 36 -17.38 28.36 14.59
N PHE A 37 -18.21 28.90 13.68
CA PHE A 37 -18.59 30.31 13.72
C PHE A 37 -19.42 30.65 14.95
N GLN A 38 -20.46 29.84 15.26
CA GLN A 38 -21.35 30.02 16.39
C GLN A 38 -20.60 30.00 17.73
N GLU A 39 -19.68 29.04 17.90
CA GLU A 39 -18.89 28.89 19.13
C GLU A 39 -17.73 29.90 19.22
N GLY A 40 -17.58 30.77 18.23
CA GLY A 40 -16.48 31.75 18.17
C GLY A 40 -15.10 31.09 18.09
N TYR A 41 -15.01 29.83 17.65
CA TYR A 41 -13.77 29.07 17.58
C TYR A 41 -12.82 29.70 16.57
N LYS A 42 -11.63 30.09 17.03
CA LYS A 42 -10.58 30.73 16.20
C LYS A 42 -9.41 29.81 15.87
N GLY A 43 -9.41 28.58 16.38
CA GLY A 43 -8.37 27.61 16.11
C GLY A 43 -8.44 27.08 14.68
N ARG A 44 -7.36 26.44 14.24
CA ARG A 44 -7.36 25.69 12.98
C ARG A 44 -8.22 24.44 13.13
N TRP A 45 -8.86 24.05 12.04
CA TRP A 45 -9.59 22.80 11.91
C TRP A 45 -9.49 22.30 10.47
N GLY A 46 -9.81 21.03 10.25
CA GLY A 46 -9.77 20.39 8.95
C GLY A 46 -11.04 19.62 8.59
N ALA A 47 -11.11 19.22 7.33
CA ALA A 47 -12.16 18.39 6.77
C ALA A 47 -11.55 17.10 6.18
N ASP A 48 -11.99 15.94 6.68
CA ASP A 48 -11.55 14.60 6.28
C ASP A 48 -12.68 13.82 5.59
N ALA A 49 -12.45 13.52 4.31
CA ALA A 49 -13.35 12.73 3.50
C ALA A 49 -12.99 11.25 3.70
N ASP A 50 -13.77 10.61 4.56
CA ASP A 50 -13.39 9.31 5.10
C ASP A 50 -13.83 8.13 4.21
N HIS A 51 -13.07 7.05 4.27
CA HIS A 51 -13.32 5.78 3.57
C HIS A 51 -13.66 5.95 2.06
N LEU A 52 -12.84 6.70 1.33
CA LEU A 52 -12.97 6.87 -0.11
C LEU A 52 -12.47 5.64 -0.87
N MET A 53 -13.40 4.92 -1.51
CA MET A 53 -13.10 3.72 -2.30
C MET A 53 -13.03 4.00 -3.81
N ASP A 54 -13.55 5.13 -4.28
CA ASP A 54 -13.68 5.43 -5.70
C ASP A 54 -13.41 6.92 -6.03
N LEU A 55 -13.02 7.15 -7.29
CA LEU A 55 -12.66 8.49 -7.79
C LEU A 55 -13.85 9.45 -7.89
N ALA A 56 -15.07 8.95 -8.05
CA ALA A 56 -16.24 9.81 -8.16
C ALA A 56 -16.58 10.43 -6.79
N SER A 57 -16.60 9.60 -5.74
CA SER A 57 -16.75 10.05 -4.35
C SER A 57 -15.62 11.00 -3.95
N MET A 58 -14.39 10.73 -4.39
CA MET A 58 -13.25 11.63 -4.17
C MET A 58 -13.45 12.99 -4.85
N GLY A 59 -13.94 13.02 -6.08
CA GLY A 59 -14.28 14.26 -6.80
C GLY A 59 -15.31 15.10 -6.04
N LEU A 60 -16.38 14.47 -5.54
CA LEU A 60 -17.40 15.17 -4.74
C LEU A 60 -16.83 15.80 -3.45
N ALA A 61 -15.89 15.13 -2.80
CA ALA A 61 -15.23 15.67 -1.61
C ALA A 61 -14.28 16.83 -1.96
N VAL A 62 -13.52 16.72 -3.05
CA VAL A 62 -12.66 17.79 -3.57
C VAL A 62 -13.49 19.03 -3.91
N ASP A 63 -14.59 18.85 -4.65
CA ASP A 63 -15.48 19.94 -5.06
C ASP A 63 -16.13 20.63 -3.85
N ALA A 64 -16.43 19.88 -2.79
CA ALA A 64 -16.96 20.42 -1.54
C ALA A 64 -15.90 21.16 -0.69
N GLY A 65 -14.60 21.03 -0.99
CA GLY A 65 -13.52 21.72 -0.28
C GLY A 65 -12.89 20.92 0.87
N PHE A 66 -13.00 19.59 0.87
CA PHE A 66 -12.28 18.74 1.84
C PHE A 66 -10.77 18.83 1.67
N THR A 67 -10.03 18.75 2.78
CA THR A 67 -8.58 18.99 2.83
C THR A 67 -7.75 17.75 3.16
N MET A 68 -8.41 16.69 3.64
CA MET A 68 -7.83 15.38 3.93
C MET A 68 -8.70 14.30 3.29
N PHE A 69 -8.05 13.25 2.81
CA PHE A 69 -8.69 12.17 2.05
C PHE A 69 -8.20 10.84 2.57
N THR A 70 -9.09 10.06 3.19
CA THR A 70 -8.78 8.71 3.67
C THR A 70 -9.14 7.70 2.58
N VAL A 71 -8.14 7.34 1.77
CA VAL A 71 -8.28 6.36 0.69
C VAL A 71 -8.36 4.94 1.27
N ASP A 72 -9.40 4.20 0.90
CA ASP A 72 -9.65 2.84 1.35
C ASP A 72 -9.41 1.83 0.21
N PRO A 73 -8.22 1.18 0.18
CA PRO A 73 -7.89 0.18 -0.83
C PRO A 73 -8.35 -1.23 -0.44
N SER A 74 -9.15 -1.40 0.63
CA SER A 74 -9.50 -2.73 1.16
C SER A 74 -10.08 -3.66 0.10
N HIS A 75 -10.92 -3.14 -0.80
CA HIS A 75 -11.50 -3.91 -1.92
C HIS A 75 -10.47 -4.40 -2.96
N CYS A 76 -9.28 -3.82 -2.98
CA CYS A 76 -8.15 -4.24 -3.83
C CYS A 76 -7.25 -5.27 -3.14
N ILE A 77 -7.47 -5.57 -1.86
CA ILE A 77 -6.65 -6.53 -1.11
C ILE A 77 -7.17 -7.94 -1.35
N ASN A 78 -6.28 -8.84 -1.75
CA ASN A 78 -6.58 -10.27 -1.82
C ASN A 78 -6.34 -10.92 -0.46
N ASP A 79 -7.35 -10.91 0.40
CA ASP A 79 -7.31 -11.52 1.74
C ASP A 79 -7.09 -13.03 1.70
N ALA A 80 -7.39 -13.71 0.58
CA ALA A 80 -7.18 -15.15 0.48
C ALA A 80 -5.70 -15.53 0.40
N ALA A 81 -4.80 -14.59 0.03
CA ALA A 81 -3.38 -14.86 -0.18
C ALA A 81 -2.69 -15.50 1.04
N VAL A 82 -3.10 -15.14 2.27
CA VAL A 82 -2.51 -15.71 3.49
C VAL A 82 -2.79 -17.21 3.66
N ASN A 83 -3.83 -17.72 3.00
CA ASN A 83 -4.25 -19.12 3.07
C ASN A 83 -3.88 -19.91 1.80
N MET A 84 -3.28 -19.26 0.80
CA MET A 84 -2.92 -19.90 -0.47
C MET A 84 -1.71 -20.81 -0.32
N GLY A 85 -1.76 -21.96 -0.98
CA GLY A 85 -0.60 -22.84 -1.10
C GLY A 85 0.49 -22.24 -2.00
N LYS A 86 1.75 -22.70 -1.85
CA LYS A 86 2.90 -22.19 -2.65
C LYS A 86 2.67 -22.21 -4.16
N GLY A 87 2.03 -23.25 -4.69
CA GLY A 87 1.76 -23.36 -6.12
C GLY A 87 0.73 -22.34 -6.60
N GLU A 88 -0.23 -21.98 -5.76
CA GLU A 88 -1.24 -20.97 -6.03
C GLU A 88 -0.67 -19.57 -5.93
N LEU A 89 0.10 -19.27 -4.87
CA LEU A 89 0.82 -17.99 -4.74
C LEU A 89 1.70 -17.70 -5.95
N LYS A 90 2.42 -18.69 -6.49
CA LYS A 90 3.21 -18.53 -7.72
C LYS A 90 2.36 -18.12 -8.93
N ARG A 91 1.17 -18.71 -9.07
CA ARG A 91 0.28 -18.40 -10.19
C ARG A 91 -0.31 -17.01 -10.03
N GLU A 92 -0.77 -16.63 -8.84
CA GLU A 92 -1.29 -15.28 -8.59
C GLU A 92 -0.20 -14.22 -8.74
N TRP A 93 1.01 -14.48 -8.23
CA TRP A 93 2.18 -13.61 -8.42
C TRP A 93 2.46 -13.32 -9.90
N ALA A 94 2.42 -14.34 -10.76
CA ALA A 94 2.68 -14.18 -12.18
C ALA A 94 1.64 -13.29 -12.89
N LYS A 95 0.44 -13.11 -12.31
CA LYS A 95 -0.61 -12.22 -12.86
C LYS A 95 -0.42 -10.76 -12.46
N LEU A 96 0.35 -10.47 -11.42
CA LEU A 96 0.56 -9.10 -10.93
C LEU A 96 1.40 -8.24 -11.87
N PHE A 97 2.23 -8.86 -12.72
CA PHE A 97 3.20 -8.17 -13.57
C PHE A 97 2.91 -8.45 -15.05
N ARG A 98 3.09 -7.44 -15.90
CA ARG A 98 2.92 -7.59 -17.36
C ARG A 98 4.09 -8.35 -17.97
N THR A 99 5.28 -8.18 -17.38
CA THR A 99 6.50 -8.82 -17.87
C THR A 99 7.29 -9.46 -16.75
N ARG A 100 8.11 -10.47 -17.09
CA ARG A 100 9.07 -11.06 -16.15
C ARG A 100 10.05 -10.04 -15.59
N LYS A 101 10.48 -9.08 -16.41
CA LYS A 101 11.42 -8.02 -15.99
C LYS A 101 10.82 -7.14 -14.89
N GLU A 102 9.53 -6.84 -14.95
CA GLU A 102 8.85 -6.09 -13.88
C GLU A 102 8.81 -6.88 -12.56
N ALA A 103 8.53 -8.19 -12.63
CA ALA A 103 8.55 -9.07 -11.47
C ALA A 103 9.97 -9.16 -10.87
N ASP A 104 11.00 -9.31 -11.70
CA ASP A 104 12.40 -9.36 -11.26
C ASP A 104 12.82 -8.03 -10.60
N ASN A 105 12.47 -6.89 -11.21
CA ASN A 105 12.74 -5.56 -10.64
C ASN A 105 12.07 -5.37 -9.27
N PHE A 106 10.83 -5.87 -9.11
CA PHE A 106 10.13 -5.83 -7.83
C PHE A 106 10.89 -6.65 -6.80
N VAL A 107 11.25 -7.90 -7.11
CA VAL A 107 12.00 -8.76 -6.18
C VAL A 107 13.33 -8.13 -5.80
N ASP A 108 14.11 -7.65 -6.78
CA ASP A 108 15.44 -7.08 -6.53
C ASP A 108 15.37 -5.83 -5.65
N LYS A 109 14.27 -5.05 -5.73
CA LYS A 109 14.04 -3.90 -4.84
C LYS A 109 13.84 -4.30 -3.38
N TYR A 110 13.15 -5.40 -3.10
CA TYR A 110 12.72 -5.74 -1.73
C TYR A 110 13.52 -6.88 -1.09
N LEU A 111 14.03 -7.83 -1.86
CA LEU A 111 14.68 -9.04 -1.34
C LEU A 111 15.94 -8.77 -0.51
N PHE A 112 16.65 -7.69 -0.82
CA PHE A 112 17.86 -7.32 -0.10
C PHE A 112 17.61 -6.25 0.96
N LEU A 113 16.35 -5.84 1.13
CA LEU A 113 15.97 -4.85 2.14
C LEU A 113 16.14 -5.48 3.53
N LYS A 114 17.05 -4.89 4.29
CA LYS A 114 17.37 -5.26 5.68
C LYS A 114 17.33 -3.98 6.48
N GLU A 115 16.16 -3.65 6.97
CA GLU A 115 15.94 -2.47 7.80
C GLU A 115 15.70 -2.91 9.24
N GLU A 116 15.99 -2.03 10.19
CA GLU A 116 15.61 -2.20 11.59
C GLU A 116 14.82 -0.97 12.01
N LEU A 117 13.55 -1.17 12.36
CA LEU A 117 12.76 -0.09 12.96
C LEU A 117 13.14 0.00 14.43
N VAL A 118 13.57 1.19 14.84
CA VAL A 118 13.95 1.48 16.23
C VAL A 118 13.01 2.52 16.81
N SER A 119 12.42 2.22 17.96
CA SER A 119 11.62 3.16 18.74
C SER A 119 11.97 3.01 20.22
N GLY A 120 12.77 3.94 20.75
CA GLY A 120 13.34 3.82 22.09
C GLY A 120 14.16 2.53 22.23
N ASN A 121 13.73 1.64 23.13
CA ASN A 121 14.37 0.34 23.35
C ASN A 121 13.82 -0.80 22.46
N TYR A 122 12.78 -0.53 21.66
CA TYR A 122 12.19 -1.52 20.77
C TYR A 122 12.96 -1.58 19.45
N LYS A 123 13.26 -2.80 19.02
CA LYS A 123 13.91 -3.09 17.74
C LYS A 123 13.10 -4.13 16.98
N LEU A 124 12.66 -3.79 15.77
CA LEU A 124 11.96 -4.70 14.88
C LEU A 124 12.75 -4.84 13.57
N PRO A 125 13.46 -5.97 13.35
CA PRO A 125 14.14 -6.21 12.10
C PRO A 125 13.12 -6.52 10.99
N ILE A 126 13.15 -5.75 9.91
CA ILE A 126 12.41 -6.02 8.67
C ILE A 126 13.37 -6.73 7.72
N ARG A 127 13.04 -7.98 7.41
CA ARG A 127 13.78 -8.80 6.45
C ARG A 127 12.81 -9.44 5.50
N TYR A 128 13.03 -9.25 4.21
CA TYR A 128 12.35 -10.02 3.19
C TYR A 128 13.21 -11.23 2.87
N ASN A 129 12.64 -12.42 3.10
CA ASN A 129 13.26 -13.67 2.69
C ASN A 129 12.56 -14.18 1.43
N GLU A 130 13.35 -14.73 0.51
CA GLU A 130 12.81 -15.59 -0.55
C GLU A 130 12.35 -16.90 0.13
N GLU A 131 11.16 -16.92 0.74
CA GLU A 131 10.54 -18.22 1.03
C GLU A 131 10.09 -18.88 -0.29
N LEU A 132 11.04 -19.65 -0.85
CA LEU A 132 10.87 -20.95 -1.51
C LEU A 132 10.57 -21.07 -3.02
N PRO A 133 10.67 -20.03 -3.88
CA PRO A 133 10.89 -20.38 -5.30
C PRO A 133 11.87 -19.57 -6.13
N LEU A 134 12.13 -18.30 -5.83
CA LEU A 134 13.14 -17.57 -6.63
C LEU A 134 14.57 -17.96 -6.25
N TYR A 135 14.83 -18.35 -5.00
CA TYR A 135 16.17 -18.80 -4.58
C TYR A 135 16.61 -20.06 -5.34
N GLU A 136 15.72 -21.06 -5.42
CA GLU A 136 15.96 -22.30 -6.16
C GLU A 136 16.03 -22.05 -7.67
N LEU A 137 15.23 -21.11 -8.20
CA LEU A 137 15.29 -20.72 -9.60
C LEU A 137 16.58 -19.96 -9.94
N LYS A 138 17.03 -19.05 -9.07
CA LYS A 138 18.31 -18.32 -9.19
C LYS A 138 19.48 -19.31 -9.11
N LYS A 139 19.49 -20.23 -8.14
CA LYS A 139 20.47 -21.34 -8.07
C LYS A 139 20.46 -22.20 -9.32
N ALA A 140 19.29 -22.61 -9.81
CA ALA A 140 19.18 -23.43 -11.02
C ALA A 140 19.68 -22.69 -12.26
N ILE A 141 19.36 -21.39 -12.42
CA ILE A 141 19.86 -20.55 -13.51
C ILE A 141 21.38 -20.38 -13.43
N GLU A 142 21.93 -20.18 -12.23
CA GLU A 142 23.37 -20.02 -12.01
C GLU A 142 24.14 -21.33 -12.24
N MET A 143 23.57 -22.46 -11.81
CA MET A 143 24.06 -23.80 -12.15
C MET A 143 24.00 -24.08 -13.66
N MET A 144 22.93 -23.67 -14.35
CA MET A 144 22.81 -23.81 -15.80
C MET A 144 23.81 -22.93 -16.57
N LYS A 145 24.09 -21.71 -16.10
CA LYS A 145 25.15 -20.84 -16.64
C LYS A 145 26.54 -21.47 -16.46
N LYS A 146 26.85 -22.02 -15.27
CA LYS A 146 28.09 -22.78 -15.02
C LYS A 146 28.22 -24.04 -15.90
N LYS A 147 27.14 -24.80 -16.09
CA LYS A 147 27.13 -25.98 -16.99
C LYS A 147 27.33 -25.63 -18.47
N LYS A 148 26.79 -24.51 -18.96
CA LYS A 148 27.08 -24.00 -20.31
C LYS A 148 28.55 -23.56 -20.46
N GLY A 149 29.16 -23.02 -19.41
CA GLY A 149 30.59 -22.75 -19.35
C GLY A 149 31.45 -24.01 -19.37
N LEU A 150 31.07 -25.05 -18.61
CA LEU A 150 31.76 -26.36 -18.61
C LEU A 150 31.67 -27.08 -19.96
N LYS A 151 30.53 -27.01 -20.67
CA LYS A 151 30.42 -27.59 -22.03
C LYS A 151 31.33 -26.91 -23.05
N LYS A 152 31.67 -25.62 -22.88
CA LYS A 152 32.69 -24.95 -23.71
C LYS A 152 34.12 -25.35 -23.35
N GLN A 153 34.37 -25.77 -22.10
CA GLN A 153 35.69 -26.21 -21.64
C GLN A 153 35.99 -27.70 -21.95
N ILE A 154 34.98 -28.52 -22.24
CA ILE A 154 35.14 -29.97 -22.50
C ILE A 154 35.36 -30.29 -24.00
N VAL A 155 35.39 -29.30 -24.91
CA VAL A 155 35.65 -29.52 -26.36
C VAL A 155 37.09 -29.16 -26.77
N MET A 156 38.01 -29.00 -25.82
CA MET A 156 39.42 -28.67 -26.09
C MET A 156 40.39 -29.63 -25.37
N VAL A 157 40.07 -30.93 -25.29
CA VAL A 157 41.08 -31.98 -25.11
C VAL A 157 40.54 -33.27 -25.74
N LYS A 158 40.89 -33.50 -27.01
CA LYS A 158 41.28 -34.81 -27.55
C LYS A 158 41.78 -34.60 -28.98
N GLU A 159 43.02 -35.04 -29.15
CA GLU A 159 43.79 -35.18 -30.40
C GLU A 159 43.02 -35.96 -31.48
#